data_AF-A0A1B9J009-F1
#
_entry.id   AF-A0A1B9J009-F1
#
_cell.length_a   1.000
_cell.length_b   1.000
_cell.length_c   1.000
_cell.angle_alpha   90.00
_cell.angle_beta   90.00
_cell.angle_gamma   90.00
#
_symmetry.space_group_name_H-M   'P 1'
#
loop_
_entity.id
_entity.type
_entity.pdbx_description
1 polymer ?
#
loop_
_entity_poly.entity_id
_entity_poly.type
_entity_poly.pdbx_seq_one_letter_code
_entity_poly.pdbx_strand_id
1 'polypeptide(L)'
;MQQVFRCLYRLGTFGFLAGDEVNRFGSLNAGLQDQQLALYWVQQYIHLFGGDPSRVTIGGESAGGGSVMLQSMAYGGSLGTQLFNNVFASSPYLPQQYDYRAFVPEQAYYAFAQAAGCLTGPYGNTNQSVFACLQAGDSATLINASASVSEEGVYGTWAFVPVTGPAGSFVQELPSQQLLQAKVNGKVVLSGNNANEGYPFVPKGVTTEDEAIAYLKLLFPFFSEDNLNTVLAAYKYDTGPNATLYATAGDSGDTANDISSVASGPHQQIAQIYSETTFVCPSYWLAEAFIASGGAGYKYQFSVPPATHGADVAAYFGNGYTSDFSQAFQTALGTLIIDNKPSFPSQVANGLSTSNTSFNPASDWPVFSMQSELMIDLNTTCTDFVTSAAGVPTCQGADNLNEIREVDAYSWEGGRGARCELWRSLYQVVPE
;
A
#
# COMPACT_ATOMS: atom_id res chain seq x y z
N MET A 1 -11.49 24.79 -13.05
CA MET A 1 -11.99 23.43 -13.33
C MET A 1 -11.00 22.45 -12.73
N GLN A 2 -11.48 21.38 -12.09
CA GLN A 2 -10.60 20.29 -11.64
C GLN A 2 -10.26 19.41 -12.86
N GLN A 3 -8.98 19.08 -13.04
CA GLN A 3 -8.53 18.20 -14.11
C GLN A 3 -8.07 16.88 -13.51
N VAL A 4 -8.49 15.77 -14.12
CA VAL A 4 -8.04 14.42 -13.74
C VAL A 4 -7.12 13.92 -14.83
N PHE A 5 -5.87 13.63 -14.46
CA PHE A 5 -4.86 13.08 -15.34
C PHE A 5 -4.51 11.65 -14.89
N ARG A 6 -4.45 10.72 -15.85
CA ARG A 6 -4.05 9.33 -15.59
C ARG A 6 -2.74 9.04 -16.33
N CYS A 7 -1.75 8.55 -15.60
CA CYS A 7 -0.45 8.18 -16.14
C CYS A 7 -0.36 6.66 -16.32
N LEU A 8 0.25 6.22 -17.42
CA LEU A 8 0.73 4.86 -17.61
C LEU A 8 2.25 4.85 -17.40
N TYR A 9 2.78 3.78 -16.83
CA TYR A 9 4.22 3.59 -16.59
C TYR A 9 4.62 2.16 -16.88
N ARG A 10 5.91 1.91 -17.16
CA ARG A 10 6.42 0.56 -17.42
C ARG A 10 6.30 -0.33 -16.18
N LEU A 11 5.97 -1.59 -16.39
CA LEU A 11 5.79 -2.63 -15.37
C LEU A 11 6.79 -3.77 -15.56
N GLY A 12 6.85 -4.69 -14.59
CA GLY A 12 7.72 -5.88 -14.64
C GLY A 12 9.18 -5.50 -14.91
N THR A 13 9.88 -6.31 -15.69
CA THR A 13 11.29 -6.03 -16.05
C THR A 13 11.48 -4.75 -16.86
N PHE A 14 10.48 -4.27 -17.59
CA PHE A 14 10.61 -3.02 -18.34
C PHE A 14 10.63 -1.78 -17.44
N GLY A 15 10.03 -1.86 -16.25
CA GLY A 15 9.95 -0.77 -15.29
C GLY A 15 10.85 -0.93 -14.07
N PHE A 16 11.10 -2.17 -13.65
CA PHE A 16 11.66 -2.50 -12.34
C PHE A 16 12.73 -3.60 -12.39
N LEU A 17 13.32 -3.88 -13.56
CA LEU A 17 14.56 -4.66 -13.60
C LEU A 17 15.66 -3.88 -12.86
N ALA A 18 16.42 -4.57 -12.03
CA ALA A 18 17.51 -4.02 -11.24
C ALA A 18 18.75 -4.91 -11.38
N GLY A 19 19.88 -4.45 -10.85
CA GLY A 19 21.18 -5.09 -10.98
C GLY A 19 22.28 -4.10 -11.37
N ASP A 20 23.53 -4.50 -11.18
CA ASP A 20 24.71 -3.71 -11.48
C ASP A 20 24.83 -3.35 -12.97
N GLU A 21 24.48 -4.28 -13.88
CA GLU A 21 24.40 -3.96 -15.32
C GLU A 21 23.30 -2.94 -15.63
N VAL A 22 22.13 -3.02 -14.97
CA VAL A 22 21.05 -2.04 -15.16
C VAL A 22 21.46 -0.66 -14.66
N ASN A 23 22.15 -0.59 -13.52
CA ASN A 23 22.65 0.69 -13.01
C ASN A 23 23.72 1.31 -13.92
N ARG A 24 24.54 0.50 -14.61
CA ARG A 24 25.60 0.98 -15.51
C ARG A 24 25.09 1.36 -16.89
N PHE A 25 24.15 0.60 -17.44
CA PHE A 25 23.75 0.69 -18.85
C PHE A 25 22.29 1.11 -19.05
N GLY A 26 21.48 1.15 -18.00
CA GLY A 26 20.06 1.44 -18.02
C GLY A 26 19.64 2.45 -16.94
N SER A 27 18.48 2.22 -16.34
CA SER A 27 17.94 3.09 -15.30
C SER A 27 17.18 2.25 -14.27
N LEU A 28 17.61 2.33 -13.02
CA LEU A 28 16.89 1.72 -11.90
C LEU A 28 15.54 2.43 -11.71
N ASN A 29 14.51 1.68 -11.30
CA ASN A 29 13.17 2.20 -11.03
C ASN A 29 12.58 3.01 -12.21
N ALA A 30 12.81 2.56 -13.44
CA ALA A 30 12.35 3.22 -14.65
C ALA A 30 10.82 3.49 -14.65
N GLY A 31 10.02 2.61 -14.06
CA GLY A 31 8.57 2.83 -13.89
C GLY A 31 8.23 4.03 -13.01
N LEU A 32 8.98 4.28 -11.92
CA LEU A 32 8.80 5.48 -11.09
C LEU A 32 9.27 6.76 -11.82
N GLN A 33 10.32 6.64 -12.63
CA GLN A 33 10.80 7.74 -13.47
C GLN A 33 9.81 8.10 -14.58
N ASP A 34 9.09 7.12 -15.15
CA ASP A 34 8.01 7.37 -16.11
C ASP A 34 6.89 8.20 -15.47
N GLN A 35 6.47 7.84 -14.25
CA GLN A 35 5.48 8.60 -13.49
C GLN A 35 5.97 10.02 -13.21
N GLN A 36 7.25 10.20 -12.83
CA GLN A 36 7.81 11.52 -12.58
C GLN A 36 7.90 12.37 -13.85
N LEU A 37 8.22 11.77 -14.99
CA LEU A 37 8.17 12.44 -16.28
C LEU A 37 6.75 12.98 -16.57
N ALA A 38 5.72 12.21 -16.24
CA ALA A 38 4.35 12.69 -16.37
C ALA A 38 4.02 13.83 -15.40
N LEU A 39 4.59 13.84 -14.20
CA LEU A 39 4.47 14.99 -13.28
C LEU A 39 5.16 16.24 -13.83
N TYR A 40 6.35 16.11 -14.44
CA TYR A 40 6.97 17.22 -15.16
C TYR A 40 6.07 17.71 -16.31
N TRP A 41 5.46 16.80 -17.06
CA TRP A 41 4.50 17.18 -18.10
C TRP A 41 3.30 17.96 -17.52
N VAL A 42 2.73 17.51 -16.40
CA VAL A 42 1.65 18.23 -15.71
C VAL A 42 2.12 19.64 -15.32
N GLN A 43 3.27 19.76 -14.68
CA GLN A 43 3.84 21.06 -14.29
C GLN A 43 4.02 22.00 -15.50
N GLN A 44 4.47 21.48 -16.64
CA GLN A 44 4.71 22.29 -17.84
C GLN A 44 3.42 22.63 -18.60
N TYR A 45 2.44 21.73 -18.68
CA TYR A 45 1.37 21.82 -19.68
C TYR A 45 -0.05 21.86 -19.12
N ILE A 46 -0.29 21.54 -17.84
CA ILE A 46 -1.67 21.41 -17.33
C ILE A 46 -2.48 22.71 -17.39
N HIS A 47 -1.80 23.86 -17.38
CA HIS A 47 -2.41 25.18 -17.52
C HIS A 47 -3.13 25.36 -18.87
N LEU A 48 -2.68 24.67 -19.93
CA LEU A 48 -3.34 24.68 -21.25
C LEU A 48 -4.71 23.98 -21.23
N PHE A 49 -4.94 23.13 -20.23
CA PHE A 49 -6.20 22.43 -19.99
C PHE A 49 -7.02 23.10 -18.86
N GLY A 50 -6.59 24.27 -18.38
CA GLY A 50 -7.27 24.99 -17.29
C GLY A 50 -7.03 24.41 -15.89
N GLY A 51 -6.04 23.52 -15.74
CA GLY A 51 -5.54 23.10 -14.43
C GLY A 51 -4.50 24.08 -13.87
N ASP A 52 -4.22 23.96 -12.58
CA ASP A 52 -3.28 24.83 -11.87
C ASP A 52 -2.05 24.00 -11.45
N PRO A 53 -0.86 24.21 -12.07
CA PRO A 53 0.34 23.44 -11.74
C PRO A 53 0.81 23.67 -10.30
N SER A 54 0.39 24.76 -9.64
CA SER A 54 0.69 25.02 -8.24
C SER A 54 -0.24 24.28 -7.26
N ARG A 55 -1.24 23.55 -7.77
CA ARG A 55 -2.22 22.79 -6.97
C ARG A 55 -2.42 21.39 -7.55
N VAL A 56 -1.38 20.58 -7.48
CA VAL A 56 -1.39 19.19 -7.94
C VAL A 56 -1.51 18.25 -6.74
N THR A 57 -2.46 17.33 -6.81
CA THR A 57 -2.58 16.18 -5.90
C THR A 57 -2.29 14.92 -6.68
N ILE A 58 -1.37 14.08 -6.19
CA ILE A 58 -1.14 12.74 -6.76
C ILE A 58 -1.87 11.70 -5.91
N GLY A 59 -2.41 10.67 -6.56
CA GLY A 59 -3.17 9.64 -5.87
C GLY A 59 -2.97 8.27 -6.49
N GLY A 60 -3.00 7.23 -5.67
CA GLY A 60 -2.86 5.85 -6.11
C GLY A 60 -3.31 4.84 -5.06
N GLU A 61 -3.60 3.63 -5.52
CA GLU A 61 -3.97 2.47 -4.71
C GLU A 61 -2.95 1.35 -4.90
N SER A 62 -2.71 0.54 -3.86
CA SER A 62 -1.79 -0.61 -3.92
C SER A 62 -0.38 -0.20 -4.37
N ALA A 63 0.16 -0.82 -5.43
CA ALA A 63 1.42 -0.44 -6.06
C ALA A 63 1.43 1.03 -6.54
N GLY A 64 0.28 1.59 -6.88
CA GLY A 64 0.10 3.02 -7.14
C GLY A 64 0.20 3.86 -5.87
N GLY A 65 -0.36 3.41 -4.75
CA GLY A 65 -0.20 4.05 -3.43
C GLY A 65 1.25 3.99 -2.94
N GLY A 66 1.92 2.86 -3.13
CA GLY A 66 3.35 2.69 -2.90
C GLY A 66 4.19 3.59 -3.82
N SER A 67 3.79 3.75 -5.08
CA SER A 67 4.41 4.71 -5.99
C SER A 67 4.24 6.15 -5.48
N VAL A 68 3.06 6.54 -4.99
CA VAL A 68 2.83 7.87 -4.37
C VAL A 68 3.73 8.08 -3.16
N MET A 69 3.88 7.07 -2.30
CA MET A 69 4.83 7.09 -1.18
C MET A 69 6.26 7.30 -1.68
N LEU A 70 6.70 6.57 -2.69
CA LEU A 70 8.05 6.69 -3.26
C LEU A 70 8.29 8.01 -4.01
N GLN A 71 7.28 8.58 -4.66
CA GLN A 71 7.34 9.95 -5.22
C GLN A 71 7.51 10.99 -4.10
N SER A 72 6.83 10.78 -2.97
CA SER A 72 7.00 11.61 -1.76
C SER A 72 8.41 11.47 -1.20
N MET A 73 9.03 10.30 -1.29
CA MET A 73 10.41 10.09 -0.85
C MET A 73 11.48 10.49 -1.88
N ALA A 74 11.10 10.74 -3.13
CA ALA A 74 12.03 10.87 -4.25
C ALA A 74 13.17 11.86 -3.97
N TYR A 75 14.39 11.43 -4.28
CA TYR A 75 15.62 12.20 -4.05
C TYR A 75 15.79 12.66 -2.59
N GLY A 76 15.37 11.82 -1.63
CA GLY A 76 15.55 12.08 -0.20
C GLY A 76 14.64 13.20 0.33
N GLY A 77 13.47 13.38 -0.28
CA GLY A 77 12.50 14.43 0.10
C GLY A 77 12.96 15.85 -0.22
N SER A 78 13.84 16.03 -1.22
CA SER A 78 14.48 17.32 -1.52
C SER A 78 13.72 18.22 -2.52
N LEU A 79 12.65 17.71 -3.15
CA LEU A 79 11.88 18.45 -4.16
C LEU A 79 10.85 19.40 -3.54
N GLY A 80 10.52 19.25 -2.25
CA GLY A 80 9.49 20.04 -1.58
C GLY A 80 8.14 19.91 -2.29
N THR A 81 7.60 21.01 -2.82
CA THR A 81 6.30 21.04 -3.54
C THR A 81 6.44 21.24 -5.04
N GLN A 82 7.63 21.03 -5.61
CA GLN A 82 7.91 21.34 -7.02
C GLN A 82 7.01 20.57 -8.01
N LEU A 83 6.61 19.34 -7.68
CA LEU A 83 5.83 18.48 -8.57
C LEU A 83 4.37 18.32 -8.13
N PHE A 84 4.12 18.33 -6.83
CA PHE A 84 2.80 18.18 -6.23
C PHE A 84 2.77 18.77 -4.82
N ASN A 85 1.58 19.10 -4.35
CA ASN A 85 1.34 19.58 -2.98
C ASN A 85 0.82 18.47 -2.07
N ASN A 86 -0.18 17.73 -2.54
CA ASN A 86 -0.90 16.77 -1.71
C ASN A 86 -0.76 15.38 -2.29
N VAL A 87 -0.86 14.38 -1.42
CA VAL A 87 -0.78 12.97 -1.80
C VAL A 87 -1.95 12.19 -1.21
N PHE A 88 -2.50 11.28 -1.99
CA PHE A 88 -3.51 10.30 -1.57
C PHE A 88 -2.95 8.88 -1.77
N ALA A 89 -2.62 8.21 -0.68
CA ALA A 89 -2.05 6.87 -0.69
C ALA A 89 -3.06 5.88 -0.08
N SER A 90 -3.88 5.27 -0.94
CA SER A 90 -4.77 4.16 -0.53
C SER A 90 -3.94 2.88 -0.54
N SER A 91 -3.90 2.17 0.59
CA SER A 91 -3.19 0.90 0.75
C SER A 91 -1.78 0.92 0.16
N PRO A 92 -0.88 1.83 0.60
CA PRO A 92 0.42 2.00 -0.01
C PRO A 92 1.24 0.70 0.07
N TYR A 93 1.37 0.02 -1.07
CA TYR A 93 2.11 -1.24 -1.16
C TYR A 93 3.60 -1.01 -0.94
N LEU A 94 4.14 -1.59 0.11
CA LEU A 94 5.55 -1.62 0.43
C LEU A 94 6.09 -3.05 0.26
N PRO A 95 6.63 -3.39 -0.93
CA PRO A 95 7.34 -4.66 -1.09
C PRO A 95 8.63 -4.65 -0.29
N GLN A 96 9.22 -5.83 -0.14
CA GLN A 96 10.61 -6.00 0.29
C GLN A 96 11.53 -5.25 -0.68
N GLN A 97 12.23 -4.24 -0.17
CA GLN A 97 13.14 -3.42 -0.95
C GLN A 97 14.59 -3.80 -0.64
N TYR A 98 15.36 -3.97 -1.69
CA TYR A 98 16.78 -4.30 -1.59
C TYR A 98 17.61 -3.21 -2.26
N ASP A 99 18.87 -3.08 -1.84
CA ASP A 99 19.88 -2.40 -2.64
C ASP A 99 19.97 -3.07 -4.01
N TYR A 100 20.05 -2.25 -5.07
CA TYR A 100 19.94 -2.70 -6.47
C TYR A 100 20.96 -3.78 -6.88
N ARG A 101 22.08 -3.91 -6.16
CA ARG A 101 23.15 -4.91 -6.40
C ARG A 101 23.23 -5.94 -5.26
N ALA A 102 22.22 -5.99 -4.40
CA ALA A 102 22.09 -7.05 -3.41
C ALA A 102 21.77 -8.38 -4.11
N PHE A 103 21.94 -9.47 -3.36
CA PHE A 103 21.77 -10.83 -3.88
C PHE A 103 20.41 -11.06 -4.55
N VAL A 104 19.32 -10.54 -3.96
CA VAL A 104 17.96 -10.79 -4.46
C VAL A 104 17.70 -10.14 -5.85
N PRO A 105 17.92 -8.82 -6.05
CA PRO A 105 17.78 -8.22 -7.39
C PRO A 105 18.74 -8.79 -8.44
N GLU A 106 19.99 -9.09 -8.06
CA GLU A 106 20.97 -9.70 -8.97
C GLU A 106 20.54 -11.11 -9.40
N GLN A 107 20.05 -11.92 -8.47
CA GLN A 107 19.54 -13.26 -8.79
C GLN A 107 18.32 -13.16 -9.74
N ALA A 108 17.39 -12.25 -9.47
CA ALA A 108 16.24 -12.01 -10.35
C ALA A 108 16.67 -11.56 -11.76
N TYR A 109 17.70 -10.70 -11.85
CA TYR A 109 18.29 -10.27 -13.12
C TYR A 109 18.82 -11.45 -13.95
N TYR A 110 19.62 -12.33 -13.34
CA TYR A 110 20.19 -13.48 -14.05
C TYR A 110 19.17 -14.57 -14.35
N ALA A 111 18.19 -14.80 -13.47
CA ALA A 111 17.07 -15.70 -13.73
C ALA A 111 16.25 -15.21 -14.93
N PHE A 112 15.96 -13.91 -14.99
CA PHE A 112 15.31 -13.28 -16.14
C PHE A 112 16.14 -13.41 -17.42
N ALA A 113 17.43 -13.10 -17.35
CA ALA A 113 18.34 -13.27 -18.48
C ALA A 113 18.38 -14.70 -19.00
N GLN A 114 18.41 -15.69 -18.10
CA GLN A 114 18.38 -17.09 -18.47
C GLN A 114 17.04 -17.47 -19.12
N ALA A 115 15.91 -17.07 -18.52
CA ALA A 115 14.58 -17.32 -19.06
C ALA A 115 14.35 -16.65 -20.43
N ALA A 116 14.96 -15.49 -20.66
CA ALA A 116 14.96 -14.78 -21.93
C ALA A 116 15.94 -15.33 -22.98
N GLY A 117 16.77 -16.33 -22.63
CA GLY A 117 17.78 -16.90 -23.52
C GLY A 117 19.04 -16.03 -23.69
N CYS A 118 19.22 -15.03 -22.83
CA CYS A 118 20.35 -14.10 -22.84
C CYS A 118 21.53 -14.52 -21.95
N LEU A 119 21.45 -15.68 -21.31
CA LEU A 119 22.53 -16.27 -20.52
C LEU A 119 22.94 -17.64 -21.09
N THR A 120 23.98 -17.67 -21.94
CA THR A 120 24.50 -18.90 -22.55
C THR A 120 25.70 -19.44 -21.78
N GLY A 121 25.45 -20.11 -20.65
CA GLY A 121 26.48 -20.73 -19.82
C GLY A 121 27.06 -19.83 -18.71
N PRO A 122 27.97 -20.36 -17.87
CA PRO A 122 28.38 -19.72 -16.61
C PRO A 122 29.16 -18.41 -16.77
N TYR A 123 29.61 -18.08 -17.99
CA TYR A 123 30.37 -16.86 -18.30
C TYR A 123 29.63 -15.90 -19.24
N GLY A 124 28.34 -16.16 -19.54
CA GLY A 124 27.56 -15.38 -20.50
C GLY A 124 28.04 -15.53 -21.95
N ASN A 125 27.49 -14.70 -22.85
CA ASN A 125 27.96 -14.59 -24.23
C ASN A 125 29.21 -13.70 -24.28
N THR A 126 30.33 -14.19 -24.81
CA THR A 126 31.58 -13.42 -24.84
C THR A 126 31.58 -12.25 -25.84
N ASN A 127 30.61 -12.19 -26.75
CA ASN A 127 30.52 -11.16 -27.79
C ASN A 127 29.50 -10.04 -27.49
N GLN A 128 28.68 -10.18 -26.45
CA GLN A 128 27.62 -9.22 -26.09
C GLN A 128 27.30 -9.32 -24.58
N SER A 129 27.15 -8.19 -23.89
CA SER A 129 26.70 -8.20 -22.49
C SER A 129 25.29 -8.76 -22.35
N VAL A 130 24.95 -9.27 -21.16
CA VAL A 130 23.60 -9.78 -20.88
C VAL A 130 22.57 -8.68 -21.10
N PHE A 131 22.84 -7.47 -20.61
CA PHE A 131 21.96 -6.31 -20.80
C PHE A 131 21.71 -5.98 -22.27
N ALA A 132 22.75 -5.99 -23.11
CA ALA A 132 22.61 -5.70 -24.53
C ALA A 132 21.79 -6.80 -25.24
N CYS A 133 21.91 -8.07 -24.82
CA CYS A 133 21.06 -9.14 -25.33
C CYS A 133 19.59 -8.89 -24.94
N LEU A 134 19.33 -8.56 -23.67
CA LEU A 134 17.99 -8.27 -23.18
C LEU A 134 17.34 -7.09 -23.92
N GLN A 135 18.10 -6.03 -24.21
CA GLN A 135 17.61 -4.88 -25.00
C GLN A 135 17.26 -5.24 -26.45
N ALA A 136 17.94 -6.23 -27.04
CA ALA A 136 17.68 -6.71 -28.39
C ALA A 136 16.59 -7.81 -28.43
N GLY A 137 16.11 -8.27 -27.27
CA GLY A 137 15.14 -9.35 -27.15
C GLY A 137 13.75 -8.99 -27.65
N ASP A 138 13.01 -9.99 -28.11
CA ASP A 138 11.61 -9.84 -28.48
C ASP A 138 10.74 -9.53 -27.25
N SER A 139 9.81 -8.58 -27.37
CA SER A 139 8.99 -8.14 -26.24
C SER A 139 8.11 -9.25 -25.68
N ALA A 140 7.57 -10.17 -26.49
CA ALA A 140 6.74 -11.25 -25.97
C ALA A 140 7.59 -12.27 -25.20
N THR A 141 8.81 -12.57 -25.67
CA THR A 141 9.78 -13.39 -24.91
C THR A 141 10.11 -12.77 -23.57
N LEU A 142 10.42 -11.47 -23.53
CA LEU A 142 10.76 -10.76 -22.29
C LEU A 142 9.58 -10.66 -21.31
N ILE A 143 8.35 -10.44 -21.81
CA ILE A 143 7.14 -10.43 -20.98
C ILE A 143 6.93 -11.80 -20.33
N ASN A 144 7.01 -12.88 -21.13
CA ASN A 144 6.83 -14.24 -20.61
C ASN A 144 7.92 -14.60 -19.60
N ALA A 145 9.19 -14.29 -19.88
CA ALA A 145 10.29 -14.50 -18.95
C ALA A 145 10.11 -13.70 -17.65
N SER A 146 9.65 -12.45 -17.74
CA SER A 146 9.34 -11.62 -16.57
C SER A 146 8.23 -12.23 -15.70
N ALA A 147 7.18 -12.79 -16.34
CA ALA A 147 6.08 -13.42 -15.62
C ALA A 147 6.55 -14.69 -14.92
N SER A 148 7.23 -15.59 -15.63
CA SER A 148 7.73 -16.87 -15.09
C SER A 148 8.64 -16.68 -13.87
N VAL A 149 9.60 -15.74 -13.94
CA VAL A 149 10.50 -15.48 -12.80
C VAL A 149 9.75 -14.93 -11.58
N SER A 150 8.67 -14.17 -11.80
CA SER A 150 7.86 -13.65 -10.68
C SER A 150 6.96 -14.73 -10.08
N GLU A 151 6.43 -15.64 -10.90
CA GLU A 151 5.57 -16.75 -10.47
C GLU A 151 6.31 -17.84 -9.68
N GLU A 152 7.63 -17.96 -9.84
CA GLU A 152 8.49 -18.87 -9.09
C GLU A 152 8.82 -18.38 -7.66
N GLY A 153 8.43 -17.14 -7.33
CA GLY A 153 8.70 -16.50 -6.04
C GLY A 153 7.87 -17.04 -4.87
N VAL A 154 8.10 -16.47 -3.69
CA VAL A 154 7.27 -16.73 -2.51
C VAL A 154 5.87 -16.17 -2.78
N TYR A 155 4.82 -16.92 -2.42
CA TYR A 155 3.44 -16.46 -2.61
C TYR A 155 3.22 -15.09 -1.94
N GLY A 156 2.65 -14.16 -2.71
CA GLY A 156 2.45 -12.78 -2.27
C GLY A 156 3.68 -11.88 -2.47
N THR A 157 4.72 -12.31 -3.18
CA THR A 157 5.85 -11.45 -3.53
C THR A 157 6.03 -11.37 -5.05
N TRP A 158 6.82 -10.38 -5.50
CA TRP A 158 7.11 -10.12 -6.92
C TRP A 158 8.61 -9.96 -7.12
N ALA A 159 9.14 -10.44 -8.24
CA ALA A 159 10.58 -10.43 -8.49
C ALA A 159 11.12 -9.05 -8.91
N PHE A 160 10.27 -8.22 -9.52
CA PHE A 160 10.65 -6.91 -10.08
C PHE A 160 9.86 -5.80 -9.40
N VAL A 161 10.44 -5.30 -8.32
CA VAL A 161 9.89 -4.24 -7.44
C VAL A 161 10.89 -3.08 -7.37
N PRO A 162 10.50 -1.90 -6.83
CA PRO A 162 11.44 -0.82 -6.60
C PRO A 162 12.65 -1.26 -5.75
N VAL A 163 13.83 -0.72 -6.08
CA VAL A 163 15.09 -0.96 -5.36
C VAL A 163 15.70 0.34 -4.85
N THR A 164 16.51 0.27 -3.80
CA THR A 164 17.34 1.41 -3.38
C THR A 164 18.57 1.51 -4.29
N GLY A 165 18.91 2.73 -4.68
CA GLY A 165 20.06 3.03 -5.54
C GLY A 165 21.16 3.81 -4.81
N PRO A 166 22.26 4.14 -5.50
CA PRO A 166 23.30 5.00 -4.94
C PRO A 166 22.76 6.41 -4.62
N ALA A 167 23.54 7.20 -3.86
CA ALA A 167 23.19 8.58 -3.55
C ALA A 167 22.88 9.39 -4.83
N GLY A 168 21.80 10.18 -4.78
CA GLY A 168 21.26 10.92 -5.92
C GLY A 168 20.31 10.14 -6.82
N SER A 169 20.12 8.83 -6.60
CA SER A 169 19.10 8.05 -7.28
C SER A 169 17.68 8.39 -6.78
N PHE A 170 16.67 7.87 -7.49
CA PHE A 170 15.26 8.15 -7.19
C PHE A 170 14.86 7.69 -5.77
N VAL A 171 15.14 6.43 -5.44
CA VAL A 171 14.93 5.84 -4.09
C VAL A 171 16.30 5.61 -3.48
N GLN A 172 16.63 6.34 -2.40
CA GLN A 172 17.97 6.32 -1.80
C GLN A 172 18.05 5.49 -0.51
N GLU A 173 16.95 5.38 0.22
CA GLU A 173 16.82 4.70 1.50
C GLU A 173 15.50 3.92 1.52
N LEU A 174 15.41 2.90 2.38
CA LEU A 174 14.17 2.14 2.57
C LEU A 174 13.07 3.07 3.12
N PRO A 175 11.80 2.92 2.71
CA PRO A 175 10.68 3.64 3.32
C PRO A 175 10.62 3.53 4.84
N SER A 176 10.89 2.35 5.41
CA SER A 176 10.98 2.14 6.86
C SER A 176 12.06 2.98 7.56
N GLN A 177 13.05 3.49 6.83
CA GLN A 177 14.13 4.34 7.34
C GLN A 177 13.91 5.81 7.03
N GLN A 178 13.52 6.14 5.80
CA GLN A 178 13.42 7.52 5.34
C GLN A 178 12.21 8.24 5.94
N LEU A 179 11.08 7.54 6.08
CA LEU A 179 9.85 8.14 6.65
C LEU A 179 10.05 8.54 8.12
N LEU A 180 10.83 7.77 8.88
CA LEU A 180 11.20 8.10 10.27
C LEU A 180 12.04 9.38 10.40
N GLN A 181 12.73 9.76 9.32
CA GLN A 181 13.51 11.00 9.25
C GLN A 181 12.67 12.18 8.73
N ALA A 182 11.38 11.98 8.47
CA ALA A 182 10.46 12.99 7.94
C ALA A 182 10.92 13.62 6.61
N LYS A 183 11.70 12.87 5.81
CA LYS A 183 12.22 13.32 4.52
C LYS A 183 11.20 13.04 3.42
N VAL A 184 10.23 13.94 3.25
CA VAL A 184 9.15 13.84 2.26
C VAL A 184 8.99 15.10 1.42
N ASN A 185 8.53 14.90 0.18
CA ASN A 185 8.03 15.89 -0.76
C ASN A 185 6.51 16.01 -0.59
N GLY A 186 5.97 17.20 -0.78
CA GLY A 186 4.56 17.54 -0.52
C GLY A 186 4.34 18.19 0.84
N LYS A 187 3.07 18.48 1.15
CA LYS A 187 2.63 19.15 2.38
C LYS A 187 1.51 18.43 3.09
N VAL A 188 0.63 17.75 2.35
CA VAL A 188 -0.52 17.06 2.93
C VAL A 188 -0.62 15.65 2.40
N VAL A 189 -0.79 14.68 3.30
CA VAL A 189 -1.10 13.30 2.94
C VAL A 189 -2.46 12.91 3.50
N LEU A 190 -3.25 12.27 2.66
CA LEU A 190 -4.26 11.33 3.11
C LEU A 190 -3.77 9.91 2.82
N SER A 191 -3.59 9.11 3.85
CA SER A 191 -3.21 7.70 3.72
C SER A 191 -4.29 6.81 4.31
N GLY A 192 -4.49 5.61 3.77
CA GLY A 192 -5.38 4.65 4.40
C GLY A 192 -5.11 3.22 4.02
N ASN A 193 -5.93 2.33 4.55
CA ASN A 193 -5.83 0.90 4.36
C ASN A 193 -7.20 0.25 4.52
N ASN A 194 -7.37 -0.95 3.99
CA ASN A 194 -8.54 -1.77 4.23
C ASN A 194 -8.31 -2.65 5.48
N ALA A 195 -9.37 -3.17 6.10
CA ALA A 195 -9.24 -3.95 7.33
C ALA A 195 -8.55 -5.31 7.13
N ASN A 196 -8.67 -5.91 5.93
CA ASN A 196 -8.21 -7.26 5.60
C ASN A 196 -7.26 -7.28 4.38
N GLU A 197 -6.28 -6.38 4.36
CA GLU A 197 -5.32 -6.19 3.26
C GLU A 197 -4.61 -7.47 2.83
N GLY A 198 -4.03 -8.20 3.79
CA GLY A 198 -3.12 -9.30 3.56
C GLY A 198 -3.81 -10.61 3.19
N TYR A 199 -5.13 -10.72 3.38
CA TYR A 199 -5.86 -11.97 3.11
C TYR A 199 -5.59 -12.52 1.70
N PRO A 200 -5.63 -11.74 0.61
CA PRO A 200 -5.34 -12.23 -0.75
C PRO A 200 -3.88 -12.61 -0.99
N PHE A 201 -2.95 -12.20 -0.13
CA PHE A 201 -1.50 -12.29 -0.36
C PHE A 201 -0.80 -13.35 0.49
N VAL A 202 -1.56 -14.13 1.25
CA VAL A 202 -1.03 -15.24 2.05
C VAL A 202 -1.55 -16.60 1.55
N PRO A 203 -0.78 -17.69 1.70
CA PRO A 203 -1.20 -19.01 1.24
C PRO A 203 -2.45 -19.51 1.97
N LYS A 204 -3.49 -19.86 1.20
CA LYS A 204 -4.79 -20.33 1.73
C LYS A 204 -4.72 -21.66 2.50
N GLY A 205 -3.65 -22.42 2.32
CA GLY A 205 -3.47 -23.74 2.93
C GLY A 205 -2.92 -23.73 4.37
N VAL A 206 -2.58 -22.57 4.93
CA VAL A 206 -2.03 -22.48 6.29
C VAL A 206 -3.15 -22.64 7.31
N THR A 207 -3.12 -23.75 8.05
CA THR A 207 -4.16 -24.11 9.04
C THR A 207 -3.61 -24.45 10.42
N THR A 208 -2.29 -24.52 10.56
CA THR A 208 -1.57 -24.83 11.80
C THR A 208 -0.51 -23.78 12.11
N GLU A 209 -0.08 -23.71 13.38
CA GLU A 209 0.98 -22.81 13.83
C GLU A 209 2.33 -23.11 13.15
N ASP A 210 2.68 -24.40 12.99
CA ASP A 210 3.92 -24.81 12.31
C ASP A 210 3.96 -24.35 10.84
N GLU A 211 2.83 -24.43 10.12
CA GLU A 211 2.70 -23.93 8.75
C GLU A 211 2.83 -22.40 8.69
N ALA A 212 2.24 -21.69 9.66
CA ALA A 212 2.35 -20.23 9.76
C ALA A 212 3.81 -19.82 10.00
N ILE A 213 4.50 -20.47 10.94
CA ILE A 213 5.92 -20.24 11.23
C ILE A 213 6.79 -20.53 9.99
N ALA A 214 6.52 -21.63 9.29
CA ALA A 214 7.26 -21.97 8.07
C ALA A 214 7.09 -20.90 6.98
N TYR A 215 5.87 -20.39 6.79
CA TYR A 215 5.62 -19.29 5.86
C TYR A 215 6.32 -17.99 6.28
N LEU A 216 6.25 -17.61 7.56
CA LEU A 216 6.89 -16.39 8.07
C LEU A 216 8.42 -16.44 7.95
N LYS A 217 9.04 -17.61 8.07
CA LYS A 217 10.49 -17.79 7.83
C LYS A 217 10.88 -17.64 6.35
N LEU A 218 9.97 -17.94 5.42
CA LEU A 218 10.16 -17.66 3.99
C LEU A 218 9.98 -16.17 3.69
N LEU A 219 8.99 -15.54 4.32
CA LEU A 219 8.70 -14.13 4.13
C LEU A 219 9.79 -13.24 4.76
N PHE A 220 10.26 -13.56 5.96
CA PHE A 220 11.28 -12.79 6.67
C PHE A 220 12.57 -13.60 6.88
N PRO A 221 13.37 -13.81 5.81
CA PRO A 221 14.53 -14.71 5.86
C PRO A 221 15.66 -14.23 6.79
N PHE A 222 15.64 -12.96 7.22
CA PHE A 222 16.64 -12.38 8.12
C PHE A 222 16.19 -12.31 9.59
N PHE A 223 15.00 -12.79 9.92
CA PHE A 223 14.54 -12.81 11.30
C PHE A 223 15.34 -13.81 12.13
N SER A 224 15.82 -13.34 13.29
CA SER A 224 16.21 -14.25 14.36
C SER A 224 14.99 -14.92 14.97
N GLU A 225 15.19 -16.04 15.69
CA GLU A 225 14.10 -16.66 16.45
C GLU A 225 13.48 -15.68 17.47
N ASP A 226 14.28 -14.78 18.06
CA ASP A 226 13.78 -13.76 18.97
C ASP A 226 12.89 -12.73 18.26
N ASN A 227 13.25 -12.29 17.05
CA ASN A 227 12.39 -11.41 16.25
C ASN A 227 11.07 -12.10 15.89
N LEU A 228 11.13 -13.35 15.45
CA LEU A 228 9.94 -14.13 15.10
C LEU A 228 9.02 -14.32 16.31
N ASN A 229 9.56 -14.71 17.47
CA ASN A 229 8.80 -14.87 18.70
C ASN A 229 8.18 -13.55 19.17
N THR A 230 8.88 -12.43 19.01
CA THR A 230 8.36 -11.09 19.33
C THR A 230 7.16 -10.74 18.46
N VAL A 231 7.24 -11.00 17.16
CA VAL A 231 6.12 -10.78 16.23
C VAL A 231 4.96 -11.72 16.56
N LEU A 232 5.19 -13.03 16.69
CA LEU A 232 4.13 -14.00 17.02
C LEU A 232 3.41 -13.66 18.34
N ALA A 233 4.13 -13.11 19.32
CA ALA A 233 3.53 -12.67 20.58
C ALA A 233 2.61 -11.44 20.44
N ALA A 234 2.83 -10.59 19.43
CA ALA A 234 1.97 -9.44 19.12
C ALA A 234 0.75 -9.80 18.27
N TYR A 235 0.79 -10.94 17.55
CA TYR A 235 -0.31 -11.47 16.75
C TYR A 235 -0.90 -12.75 17.33
N LYS A 236 -1.11 -12.78 18.64
CA LYS A 236 -1.82 -13.89 19.28
C LYS A 236 -3.26 -13.92 18.83
N TYR A 237 -3.77 -15.13 18.64
CA TYR A 237 -5.15 -15.40 18.28
C TYR A 237 -5.70 -16.49 19.21
N ASP A 238 -6.96 -16.36 19.62
CA ASP A 238 -7.63 -17.35 20.48
C ASP A 238 -8.55 -18.30 19.70
N THR A 239 -8.74 -18.08 18.40
CA THR A 239 -9.66 -18.85 17.55
C THR A 239 -8.98 -19.98 16.76
N GLY A 240 -9.72 -21.05 16.50
CA GLY A 240 -9.25 -22.12 15.60
C GLY A 240 -9.41 -21.78 14.11
N PRO A 241 -8.84 -22.56 13.19
CA PRO A 241 -8.88 -22.32 11.74
C PRO A 241 -10.29 -22.45 11.10
N ASN A 242 -11.29 -22.95 11.83
CA ASN A 242 -12.67 -23.14 11.35
C ASN A 242 -13.69 -22.37 12.21
N ALA A 243 -13.28 -21.27 12.84
CA ALA A 243 -14.19 -20.45 13.60
C ALA A 243 -15.26 -19.82 12.68
N THR A 244 -16.42 -19.48 13.25
CA THR A 244 -17.45 -18.76 12.48
C THR A 244 -16.95 -17.35 12.20
N LEU A 245 -16.77 -17.03 10.93
CA LEU A 245 -16.20 -15.76 10.48
C LEU A 245 -17.20 -14.61 10.58
N TYR A 246 -16.74 -13.44 11.02
CA TYR A 246 -17.54 -12.22 11.12
C TYR A 246 -16.65 -10.97 11.06
N ALA A 247 -17.22 -9.85 10.62
CA ALA A 247 -16.53 -8.58 10.63
C ALA A 247 -16.40 -8.05 12.07
N THR A 248 -15.21 -7.61 12.43
CA THR A 248 -14.89 -7.09 13.77
C THR A 248 -15.45 -5.69 13.95
N ALA A 249 -15.77 -5.32 15.19
CA ALA A 249 -16.16 -3.94 15.51
C ALA A 249 -14.98 -2.97 15.53
N GLY A 250 -13.76 -3.52 15.67
CA GLY A 250 -12.47 -2.82 15.70
C GLY A 250 -12.07 -2.30 17.09
N ASP A 251 -13.03 -1.90 17.93
CA ASP A 251 -12.80 -1.27 19.24
C ASP A 251 -13.26 -2.12 20.45
N SER A 252 -13.87 -3.28 20.19
CA SER A 252 -14.45 -4.15 21.23
C SER A 252 -14.62 -5.59 20.74
N GLY A 253 -14.63 -6.54 21.68
CA GLY A 253 -14.75 -7.96 21.38
C GLY A 253 -13.49 -8.53 20.72
N ASP A 254 -13.66 -9.59 19.93
CA ASP A 254 -12.57 -10.14 19.11
C ASP A 254 -12.16 -9.12 18.04
N THR A 255 -10.87 -9.13 17.71
CA THR A 255 -10.28 -8.15 16.79
C THR A 255 -9.69 -8.84 15.56
N ALA A 256 -9.18 -8.07 14.60
CA ALA A 256 -8.55 -8.61 13.41
C ALA A 256 -7.36 -9.55 13.73
N ASN A 257 -6.75 -9.49 14.92
CA ASN A 257 -5.77 -10.49 15.33
C ASN A 257 -6.37 -11.90 15.49
N ASP A 258 -7.61 -11.97 15.98
CA ASP A 258 -8.30 -13.21 16.30
C ASP A 258 -9.08 -13.74 15.11
N ILE A 259 -9.85 -12.86 14.46
CA ILE A 259 -10.83 -13.25 13.44
C ILE A 259 -11.19 -12.06 12.54
N SER A 260 -11.69 -12.38 11.36
CA SER A 260 -12.29 -11.41 10.46
C SER A 260 -13.42 -12.04 9.65
N SER A 261 -14.02 -11.27 8.74
CA SER A 261 -15.01 -11.79 7.78
C SER A 261 -14.39 -12.74 6.75
N VAL A 262 -13.07 -12.91 6.72
CA VAL A 262 -12.35 -13.67 5.69
C VAL A 262 -11.49 -14.82 6.22
N ALA A 263 -11.03 -14.77 7.47
CA ALA A 263 -10.21 -15.82 8.06
C ALA A 263 -10.22 -15.82 9.60
N SER A 264 -9.76 -16.93 10.19
CA SER A 264 -9.54 -17.12 11.62
C SER A 264 -8.27 -17.95 11.87
N GLY A 265 -7.83 -18.02 13.13
CA GLY A 265 -6.70 -18.86 13.53
C GLY A 265 -5.37 -18.54 12.81
N PRO A 266 -4.52 -19.55 12.52
CA PRO A 266 -3.21 -19.35 11.90
C PRO A 266 -3.24 -18.58 10.57
N HIS A 267 -4.28 -18.78 9.76
CA HIS A 267 -4.42 -18.05 8.49
C HIS A 267 -4.69 -16.56 8.73
N GLN A 268 -5.51 -16.21 9.73
CA GLN A 268 -5.74 -14.82 10.11
C GLN A 268 -4.44 -14.17 10.64
N GLN A 269 -3.66 -14.89 11.44
CA GLN A 269 -2.38 -14.42 11.96
C GLN A 269 -1.43 -13.99 10.83
N ILE A 270 -1.17 -14.88 9.86
CA ILE A 270 -0.26 -14.54 8.76
C ILE A 270 -0.85 -13.44 7.87
N ALA A 271 -2.17 -13.40 7.69
CA ALA A 271 -2.84 -12.35 6.93
C ALA A 271 -2.67 -10.99 7.60
N GLN A 272 -2.79 -10.88 8.93
CA GLN A 272 -2.57 -9.62 9.65
C GLN A 272 -1.10 -9.21 9.65
N ILE A 273 -0.16 -10.14 9.85
CA ILE A 273 1.27 -9.85 9.75
C ILE A 273 1.58 -9.26 8.36
N TYR A 274 1.14 -9.92 7.29
CA TYR A 274 1.36 -9.42 5.93
C TYR A 274 0.65 -8.06 5.71
N SER A 275 -0.59 -7.90 6.18
CA SER A 275 -1.34 -6.64 6.09
C SER A 275 -0.53 -5.48 6.68
N GLU A 276 0.04 -5.72 7.86
CA GLU A 276 0.67 -4.69 8.66
C GLU A 276 2.05 -4.31 8.16
N THR A 277 2.89 -5.28 7.78
CA THR A 277 4.19 -4.98 7.18
C THR A 277 4.08 -4.29 5.84
N THR A 278 3.10 -4.69 5.03
CA THR A 278 3.09 -4.39 3.59
C THR A 278 2.21 -3.20 3.21
N PHE A 279 1.16 -2.90 3.97
CA PHE A 279 0.18 -1.87 3.59
C PHE A 279 -0.16 -0.93 4.74
N VAL A 280 -0.57 -1.49 5.89
CA VAL A 280 -1.14 -0.73 7.00
C VAL A 280 -0.06 0.13 7.66
N CYS A 281 1.04 -0.45 8.15
CA CYS A 281 2.06 0.33 8.85
C CYS A 281 2.79 1.33 7.95
N PRO A 282 3.10 1.04 6.67
CA PRO A 282 3.55 2.06 5.73
C PRO A 282 2.60 3.25 5.64
N SER A 283 1.28 3.01 5.70
CA SER A 283 0.27 4.07 5.77
C SER A 283 0.31 4.89 7.07
N TYR A 284 0.70 4.30 8.22
CA TYR A 284 0.92 5.04 9.47
C TYR A 284 2.17 5.92 9.34
N TRP A 285 3.29 5.31 8.95
CA TRP A 285 4.58 5.98 8.86
C TRP A 285 4.57 7.12 7.84
N LEU A 286 3.85 6.97 6.72
CA LEU A 286 3.70 8.03 5.74
C LEU A 286 2.93 9.22 6.30
N ALA A 287 1.81 8.99 7.01
CA ALA A 287 1.04 10.06 7.64
C ALA A 287 1.88 10.83 8.66
N GLU A 288 2.60 10.11 9.52
CA GLU A 288 3.52 10.69 10.52
C GLU A 288 4.66 11.48 9.91
N ALA A 289 5.28 10.98 8.84
CA ALA A 289 6.40 11.64 8.18
C ALA A 289 6.00 13.03 7.65
N PHE A 290 4.80 13.17 7.08
CA PHE A 290 4.29 14.46 6.62
C PHE A 290 4.08 15.44 7.78
N ILE A 291 3.56 14.99 8.92
CA ILE A 291 3.40 15.83 10.11
C ILE A 291 4.76 16.28 10.65
N ALA A 292 5.69 15.33 10.81
CA ALA A 292 7.02 15.60 11.31
C ALA A 292 7.83 16.53 10.37
N SER A 293 7.52 16.54 9.07
CA SER A 293 8.10 17.47 8.09
C SER A 293 7.53 18.90 8.15
N GLY A 294 6.53 19.14 9.02
CA GLY A 294 5.82 20.41 9.15
C GLY A 294 4.56 20.55 8.28
N GLY A 295 4.14 19.45 7.64
CA GLY A 295 2.89 19.31 6.89
C GLY A 295 1.72 18.80 7.73
N ALA A 296 0.75 18.18 7.06
CA ALA A 296 -0.40 17.52 7.70
C ALA A 296 -0.58 16.09 7.19
N GLY A 297 -0.92 15.19 8.11
CA GLY A 297 -1.25 13.80 7.80
C GLY A 297 -2.66 13.47 8.24
N TYR A 298 -3.40 12.76 7.40
CA TYR A 298 -4.75 12.28 7.66
C TYR A 298 -4.80 10.79 7.39
N LYS A 299 -5.61 10.08 8.18
CA LYS A 299 -5.68 8.61 8.11
C LYS A 299 -7.11 8.10 8.07
N TYR A 300 -7.32 7.01 7.33
CA TYR A 300 -8.57 6.24 7.37
C TYR A 300 -8.31 4.74 7.37
N GLN A 301 -9.25 3.98 7.93
CA GLN A 301 -9.43 2.55 7.65
C GLN A 301 -10.74 2.34 6.91
N PHE A 302 -10.74 1.50 5.88
CA PHE A 302 -11.94 1.00 5.24
C PHE A 302 -12.35 -0.35 5.82
N SER A 303 -13.55 -0.43 6.38
CA SER A 303 -13.99 -1.60 7.16
C SER A 303 -15.23 -2.30 6.59
N VAL A 304 -15.78 -1.83 5.46
CA VAL A 304 -16.96 -2.47 4.84
C VAL A 304 -16.62 -3.89 4.36
N PRO A 305 -17.26 -4.95 4.90
CA PRO A 305 -16.90 -6.33 4.59
C PRO A 305 -16.99 -6.67 3.09
N PRO A 306 -16.01 -7.41 2.54
CA PRO A 306 -14.96 -8.10 3.28
C PRO A 306 -13.72 -7.24 3.58
N ALA A 307 -13.71 -5.97 3.18
CA ALA A 307 -12.61 -5.03 3.39
C ALA A 307 -11.23 -5.61 2.98
N THR A 308 -11.21 -6.43 1.92
CA THR A 308 -9.96 -6.94 1.35
C THR A 308 -9.25 -5.86 0.54
N HIS A 309 -7.98 -6.10 0.20
CA HIS A 309 -7.19 -5.20 -0.64
C HIS A 309 -7.95 -4.69 -1.88
N GLY A 310 -7.92 -3.37 -2.11
CA GLY A 310 -8.60 -2.68 -3.19
C GLY A 310 -10.13 -2.53 -3.09
N ALA A 311 -10.76 -2.97 -2.00
CA ALA A 311 -12.22 -2.84 -1.83
C ALA A 311 -12.70 -1.36 -1.79
N ASP A 312 -11.90 -0.47 -1.21
CA ASP A 312 -12.18 0.96 -1.09
C ASP A 312 -12.20 1.70 -2.44
N VAL A 313 -11.54 1.18 -3.47
CA VAL A 313 -11.51 1.71 -4.85
C VAL A 313 -12.92 1.97 -5.37
N ALA A 314 -13.80 0.99 -5.18
CA ALA A 314 -15.19 1.05 -5.60
C ALA A 314 -15.93 2.23 -4.92
N ALA A 315 -15.64 2.49 -3.64
CA ALA A 315 -16.28 3.55 -2.87
C ALA A 315 -15.97 4.94 -3.42
N TYR A 316 -14.69 5.27 -3.62
CA TYR A 316 -14.31 6.61 -4.08
C TYR A 316 -14.45 6.82 -5.60
N PHE A 317 -14.51 5.77 -6.42
CA PHE A 317 -14.92 5.89 -7.83
C PHE A 317 -16.44 5.85 -8.05
N GLY A 318 -17.23 5.64 -6.99
CA GLY A 318 -18.69 5.73 -7.04
C GLY A 318 -19.39 4.50 -7.60
N ASN A 319 -18.76 3.32 -7.56
CA ASN A 319 -19.32 2.08 -8.07
C ASN A 319 -19.32 1.02 -6.96
N GLY A 320 -20.45 0.41 -6.65
CA GLY A 320 -20.50 -0.78 -5.78
C GLY A 320 -20.92 -0.54 -4.33
N TYR A 321 -21.11 0.71 -3.90
CA TYR A 321 -21.66 1.08 -2.59
C TYR A 321 -22.86 2.01 -2.75
N THR A 322 -23.55 2.33 -1.65
CA THR A 322 -24.68 3.28 -1.67
C THR A 322 -24.19 4.67 -2.10
N SER A 323 -25.10 5.44 -2.71
CA SER A 323 -24.78 6.81 -3.16
C SER A 323 -24.28 7.68 -2.01
N ASP A 324 -24.85 7.52 -0.81
CA ASP A 324 -24.47 8.25 0.38
C ASP A 324 -23.05 7.95 0.84
N PHE A 325 -22.65 6.68 0.80
CA PHE A 325 -21.33 6.26 1.21
C PHE A 325 -20.25 6.70 0.21
N SER A 326 -20.50 6.49 -1.08
CA SER A 326 -19.62 6.99 -2.15
C SER A 326 -19.50 8.51 -2.12
N GLN A 327 -20.60 9.23 -1.88
CA GLN A 327 -20.58 10.69 -1.76
C GLN A 327 -19.72 11.15 -0.57
N ALA A 328 -19.76 10.45 0.56
CA ALA A 328 -18.94 10.80 1.72
C ALA A 328 -17.44 10.72 1.40
N PHE A 329 -17.00 9.60 0.81
CA PHE A 329 -15.59 9.44 0.44
C PHE A 329 -15.17 10.43 -0.66
N GLN A 330 -15.98 10.59 -1.71
CA GLN A 330 -15.68 11.55 -2.78
C GLN A 330 -15.62 13.00 -2.27
N THR A 331 -16.45 13.35 -1.29
CA THR A 331 -16.41 14.68 -0.66
C THR A 331 -15.09 14.89 0.08
N ALA A 332 -14.65 13.92 0.89
CA ALA A 332 -13.36 13.99 1.57
C ALA A 332 -12.18 14.13 0.60
N LEU A 333 -12.17 13.36 -0.50
CA LEU A 333 -11.12 13.50 -1.52
C LEU A 333 -11.20 14.85 -2.26
N GLY A 334 -12.41 15.33 -2.53
CA GLY A 334 -12.64 16.64 -3.12
C GLY A 334 -12.06 17.77 -2.28
N THR A 335 -12.35 17.80 -0.97
CA THR A 335 -11.81 18.84 -0.07
C THR A 335 -10.31 18.67 0.18
N LEU A 336 -9.77 17.45 0.17
CA LEU A 336 -8.31 17.24 0.18
C LEU A 336 -7.65 17.96 -1.02
N ILE A 337 -8.24 17.87 -2.21
CA ILE A 337 -7.68 18.47 -3.43
C ILE A 337 -7.87 19.99 -3.44
N ILE A 338 -9.02 20.49 -2.97
CA ILE A 338 -9.38 21.92 -3.06
C ILE A 338 -8.81 22.71 -1.88
N ASP A 339 -8.96 22.19 -0.67
CA ASP A 339 -8.71 22.89 0.59
C ASP A 339 -7.45 22.39 1.32
N ASN A 340 -6.77 21.36 0.79
CA ASN A 340 -5.65 20.66 1.45
C ASN A 340 -6.05 20.02 2.79
N LYS A 341 -7.32 19.67 2.96
CA LYS A 341 -7.84 18.99 4.14
C LYS A 341 -9.04 18.10 3.77
N PRO A 342 -8.98 16.79 4.02
CA PRO A 342 -10.16 15.95 3.84
C PRO A 342 -11.21 16.28 4.90
N SER A 343 -12.48 16.37 4.51
CA SER A 343 -13.61 16.68 5.40
C SER A 343 -14.93 16.43 4.68
N PHE A 344 -16.03 16.36 5.44
CA PHE A 344 -17.38 16.38 4.88
C PHE A 344 -18.40 16.84 5.95
N PRO A 345 -19.53 17.46 5.57
CA PRO A 345 -20.56 17.82 6.55
C PRO A 345 -21.09 16.60 7.33
N SER A 346 -21.53 16.79 8.58
CA SER A 346 -22.07 15.67 9.39
C SER A 346 -23.25 14.96 8.71
N GLN A 347 -24.06 15.66 7.92
CA GLN A 347 -25.15 15.06 7.14
C GLN A 347 -24.66 14.10 6.06
N VAL A 348 -23.50 14.39 5.46
CA VAL A 348 -22.84 13.51 4.50
C VAL A 348 -22.27 12.29 5.22
N ALA A 349 -21.65 12.49 6.39
CA ALA A 349 -21.17 11.41 7.25
C ALA A 349 -22.30 10.44 7.65
N ASN A 350 -23.46 10.98 8.05
CA ASN A 350 -24.63 10.21 8.47
C ASN A 350 -25.45 9.61 7.31
N GLY A 351 -25.11 9.96 6.07
CA GLY A 351 -25.89 9.62 4.88
C GLY A 351 -27.03 10.61 4.62
N LEU A 352 -27.00 11.26 3.46
CA LEU A 352 -27.95 12.30 3.07
C LEU A 352 -29.40 11.78 2.99
N SER A 353 -29.58 10.52 2.61
CA SER A 353 -30.90 9.87 2.52
C SER A 353 -31.60 9.72 3.87
N THR A 354 -30.85 9.68 4.97
CA THR A 354 -31.40 9.49 6.33
C THR A 354 -32.03 10.75 6.90
N SER A 355 -31.77 11.93 6.30
CA SER A 355 -32.11 13.24 6.86
C SER A 355 -31.53 13.49 8.27
N ASN A 356 -30.56 12.69 8.73
CA ASN A 356 -29.94 12.84 10.04
C ASN A 356 -28.93 13.98 10.06
N THR A 357 -29.30 15.10 10.70
CA THR A 357 -28.45 16.29 10.83
C THR A 357 -27.62 16.33 12.12
N SER A 358 -27.61 15.24 12.90
CA SER A 358 -26.87 15.18 14.16
C SER A 358 -25.38 15.36 13.90
N PHE A 359 -24.67 15.97 14.86
CA PHE A 359 -23.22 16.10 14.78
C PHE A 359 -22.57 14.71 14.70
N ASN A 360 -21.66 14.56 13.74
CA ASN A 360 -20.84 13.37 13.57
C ASN A 360 -19.37 13.76 13.74
N PRO A 361 -18.62 13.20 14.71
CA PRO A 361 -17.20 13.50 14.91
C PRO A 361 -16.36 13.36 13.65
N ALA A 362 -16.66 12.39 12.77
CA ALA A 362 -15.95 12.16 11.53
C ALA A 362 -16.13 13.28 10.48
N SER A 363 -16.97 14.29 10.73
CA SER A 363 -17.22 15.38 9.77
C SER A 363 -16.01 16.30 9.55
N ASP A 364 -15.15 16.45 10.56
CA ASP A 364 -13.89 17.17 10.39
C ASP A 364 -12.73 16.19 10.61
N TRP A 365 -12.12 15.69 9.53
CA TRP A 365 -11.14 14.62 9.67
C TRP A 365 -9.97 15.09 10.55
N PRO A 366 -9.64 14.35 11.60
CA PRO A 366 -8.59 14.73 12.51
C PRO A 366 -7.26 14.67 11.78
N VAL A 367 -6.42 15.67 12.03
CA VAL A 367 -4.99 15.55 11.70
C VAL A 367 -4.46 14.42 12.57
N PHE A 368 -3.91 13.40 11.93
CA PHE A 368 -3.23 12.31 12.63
C PHE A 368 -2.12 12.94 13.50
N SER A 369 -1.92 12.48 14.73
CA SER A 369 -0.87 13.04 15.59
C SER A 369 -0.34 11.99 16.55
N MET A 370 0.92 12.15 16.97
CA MET A 370 1.58 11.28 17.95
C MET A 370 0.93 11.30 19.35
N GLN A 371 -0.06 12.16 19.59
CA GLN A 371 -0.69 12.37 20.91
C GLN A 371 -2.18 12.02 20.90
N SER A 372 -2.81 12.08 19.74
CA SER A 372 -4.18 11.72 19.49
C SER A 372 -4.18 11.12 18.09
N GLU A 373 -3.93 9.81 18.03
CA GLU A 373 -3.83 9.04 16.80
C GLU A 373 -5.22 8.74 16.24
N LEU A 374 -6.03 9.77 16.04
CA LEU A 374 -7.38 9.58 15.52
C LEU A 374 -7.33 9.32 14.02
N MET A 375 -8.20 8.42 13.55
CA MET A 375 -8.45 8.16 12.14
C MET A 375 -9.94 8.01 11.89
N ILE A 376 -10.32 8.04 10.61
CA ILE A 376 -11.70 7.78 10.20
C ILE A 376 -11.89 6.32 9.82
N ASP A 377 -12.84 5.66 10.48
CA ASP A 377 -13.36 4.35 10.08
C ASP A 377 -14.49 4.56 9.05
N LEU A 378 -14.23 4.18 7.81
CA LEU A 378 -15.21 4.18 6.74
C LEU A 378 -15.94 2.84 6.73
N ASN A 379 -17.13 2.81 7.34
CA ASN A 379 -17.96 1.61 7.45
C ASN A 379 -19.45 1.90 7.14
N THR A 380 -20.24 0.82 7.06
CA THR A 380 -21.69 0.85 6.83
C THR A 380 -22.37 -0.27 7.60
N THR A 381 -23.67 -0.14 7.86
CA THR A 381 -24.46 -1.09 8.68
C THR A 381 -24.49 -2.51 8.14
N CYS A 382 -24.23 -2.71 6.84
CA CYS A 382 -24.13 -4.01 6.18
C CYS A 382 -25.23 -5.02 6.54
N THR A 383 -26.48 -4.67 6.22
CA THR A 383 -27.65 -5.49 6.55
C THR A 383 -27.81 -6.70 5.64
N ASP A 384 -27.27 -6.67 4.42
CA ASP A 384 -27.31 -7.77 3.47
C ASP A 384 -25.90 -8.21 3.03
N PHE A 385 -25.75 -9.53 2.83
CA PHE A 385 -24.51 -10.13 2.36
C PHE A 385 -24.76 -10.98 1.12
N VAL A 386 -23.83 -10.91 0.17
CA VAL A 386 -23.72 -11.85 -0.94
C VAL A 386 -22.40 -12.59 -0.85
N THR A 387 -22.41 -13.88 -1.17
CA THR A 387 -21.17 -14.66 -1.25
C THR A 387 -20.51 -14.42 -2.60
N SER A 388 -19.30 -13.87 -2.60
CA SER A 388 -18.51 -13.69 -3.82
C SER A 388 -18.13 -15.03 -4.46
N ALA A 389 -17.65 -14.99 -5.71
CA ALA A 389 -17.14 -16.20 -6.39
C ALA A 389 -15.98 -16.88 -5.64
N ALA A 390 -15.26 -16.14 -4.78
CA ALA A 390 -14.21 -16.64 -3.93
C ALA A 390 -14.71 -17.19 -2.58
N GLY A 391 -16.03 -17.29 -2.37
CA GLY A 391 -16.63 -17.79 -1.14
C GLY A 391 -16.65 -16.79 0.01
N VAL A 392 -16.26 -15.54 -0.23
CA VAL A 392 -16.13 -14.50 0.80
C VAL A 392 -17.43 -13.68 0.90
N PRO A 393 -18.05 -13.55 2.10
CA PRO A 393 -19.19 -12.69 2.32
C PRO A 393 -18.86 -11.23 2.01
N THR A 394 -19.65 -10.62 1.14
CA THR A 394 -19.50 -9.23 0.70
C THR A 394 -20.75 -8.46 1.06
N CYS A 395 -20.56 -7.36 1.77
CA CYS A 395 -21.62 -6.43 2.11
C CYS A 395 -22.21 -5.82 0.84
N GLN A 396 -23.52 -5.96 0.67
CA GLN A 396 -24.29 -5.36 -0.43
C GLN A 396 -25.60 -4.85 0.15
N GLY A 397 -26.34 -4.05 -0.61
CA GLY A 397 -27.68 -3.60 -0.22
C GLY A 397 -27.86 -2.12 -0.47
N ALA A 398 -28.99 -1.75 -1.06
CA ALA A 398 -29.35 -0.35 -1.27
C ALA A 398 -29.73 0.37 0.03
N ASP A 399 -30.13 -0.40 1.06
CA ASP A 399 -30.61 0.11 2.35
C ASP A 399 -29.48 0.27 3.39
N ASN A 400 -28.24 -0.05 3.02
CA ASN A 400 -27.08 0.12 3.88
C ASN A 400 -26.85 1.60 4.22
N LEU A 401 -26.75 1.90 5.51
CA LEU A 401 -26.56 3.26 6.02
C LEU A 401 -25.10 3.51 6.36
N ASN A 402 -24.64 4.75 6.19
CA ASN A 402 -23.28 5.13 6.60
C ASN A 402 -23.11 4.91 8.11
N GLU A 403 -22.02 4.24 8.48
CA GLU A 403 -21.56 4.07 9.86
C GLU A 403 -20.12 4.60 9.96
N ILE A 404 -19.94 5.83 9.48
CA ILE A 404 -18.62 6.48 9.45
C ILE A 404 -18.32 7.06 10.83
N ARG A 405 -17.20 6.66 11.41
CA ARG A 405 -16.80 6.97 12.79
C ARG A 405 -15.41 7.57 12.85
N GLU A 406 -15.17 8.38 13.88
CA GLU A 406 -13.82 8.73 14.32
C GLU A 406 -13.39 7.67 15.35
N VAL A 407 -12.19 7.11 15.19
CA VAL A 407 -11.68 6.01 16.01
C VAL A 407 -10.22 6.24 16.40
N ASP A 408 -9.79 5.60 17.49
CA ASP A 408 -8.40 5.64 17.96
C ASP A 408 -7.55 4.63 17.18
N ALA A 409 -6.72 5.12 16.25
CA ALA A 409 -5.90 4.31 15.37
C ALA A 409 -4.78 3.55 16.08
N TYR A 410 -4.39 3.96 17.30
CA TYR A 410 -3.37 3.28 18.09
C TYR A 410 -3.89 1.94 18.61
N SER A 411 -5.07 1.98 19.21
CA SER A 411 -5.74 0.85 19.87
C SER A 411 -6.67 0.04 18.95
N TRP A 412 -7.04 0.58 17.80
CA TRP A 412 -7.89 -0.07 16.79
C TRP A 412 -7.42 -1.50 16.46
N GLU A 413 -8.35 -2.43 16.28
CA GLU A 413 -8.09 -3.83 15.89
C GLU A 413 -7.04 -4.50 16.78
N GLY A 414 -7.21 -4.36 18.10
CA GLY A 414 -6.37 -5.00 19.09
C GLY A 414 -4.98 -4.39 19.21
N GLY A 415 -4.84 -3.08 18.94
CA GLY A 415 -3.57 -2.37 19.02
C GLY A 415 -2.78 -2.36 17.70
N ARG A 416 -3.46 -2.19 16.56
CA ARG A 416 -2.85 -2.12 15.21
C ARG A 416 -1.78 -1.04 15.12
N GLY A 417 -2.03 0.17 15.63
CA GLY A 417 -1.02 1.22 15.68
C GLY A 417 0.16 0.85 16.59
N ALA A 418 -0.10 0.23 17.75
CA ALA A 418 0.97 -0.28 18.62
C ALA A 418 1.85 -1.34 17.93
N ARG A 419 1.26 -2.22 17.10
CA ARG A 419 2.00 -3.19 16.28
C ARG A 419 2.80 -2.50 15.17
N CYS A 420 2.33 -1.38 14.64
CA CYS A 420 3.13 -0.58 13.72
C CYS A 420 4.37 0.05 14.37
N GLU A 421 4.34 0.37 15.67
CA GLU A 421 5.56 0.73 16.42
C GLU A 421 6.49 -0.47 16.65
N LEU A 422 5.94 -1.68 16.84
CA LEU A 422 6.74 -2.90 16.86
C LEU A 422 7.48 -3.09 15.53
N TRP A 423 6.79 -3.00 14.39
CA TRP A 423 7.42 -3.10 13.07
C TRP A 423 8.46 -2.01 12.84
N ARG A 424 8.15 -0.79 13.28
CA ARG A 424 9.11 0.32 13.25
C ARG A 424 10.37 -0.01 14.04
N SER A 425 10.27 -0.68 15.19
CA SER A 425 11.45 -1.07 15.97
C SER A 425 12.32 -2.15 15.28
N LEU A 426 11.74 -2.88 14.32
CA LEU A 426 12.39 -3.94 13.56
C LEU A 426 12.91 -3.48 12.18
N TYR A 427 12.87 -2.17 11.87
CA TYR A 427 13.21 -1.61 10.55
C TYR A 427 14.57 -2.02 9.97
N GLN A 428 15.52 -2.46 10.81
CA GLN A 428 16.85 -2.89 10.38
C GLN A 428 16.87 -4.31 9.80
N VAL A 429 15.88 -5.14 10.15
CA VAL A 429 15.79 -6.56 9.79
C VAL A 429 14.53 -6.88 8.99
N VAL A 430 13.70 -5.86 8.75
CA VAL A 430 12.50 -5.88 7.92
C VAL A 430 12.90 -5.27 6.57
N PRO A 431 12.88 -6.04 5.46
CA PRO A 431 13.39 -5.59 4.17
C PRO A 431 12.56 -4.47 3.51
N GLU A 432 11.40 -4.13 4.06
CA GLU A 432 10.48 -3.08 3.59
C GLU A 432 10.96 -1.65 3.81
#